data_AF-X1GC80-F1
#
_entry.id   AF-X1GC80-F1
#
_cell.length_a   1.000
_cell.length_b   1.000
_cell.length_c   1.000
_cell.angle_alpha   90.00
_cell.angle_beta   90.00
_cell.angle_gamma   90.00
#
_symmetry.space_group_name_H-M   'P 1'
#
loop_
_entity.id
_entity.type
_entity.pdbx_description
1 polymer ?
#
loop_
_entity_poly.entity_id
_entity_poly.type
_entity_poly.pdbx_seq_one_letter_code
_entity_poly.pdbx_strand_id
1 'polypeptide(L)' 'EIGQEKRGALKGVRVHKFHIEKQLFLLAYEWEEDILKLIMVGSHENYYRNLTRYHNE' A
#
# COMPACT_ATOMS: atom_id res chain seq x y z
N GLU A 1 2.55 15.16 2.76
CA GLU A 1 2.24 13.81 3.28
C GLU A 1 2.37 12.80 2.14
N ILE A 2 3.04 11.66 2.36
CA ILE A 2 3.41 10.70 1.30
C ILE A 2 2.45 9.51 1.34
N GLY A 3 1.72 9.27 0.25
CA GLY A 3 0.75 8.17 0.18
C GLY A 3 -0.60 8.51 0.81
N GLN A 4 -1.64 7.80 0.35
CA GLN A 4 -3.02 8.06 0.74
C GLN A 4 -3.55 6.93 1.60
N GLU A 5 -4.06 7.28 2.77
CA GLU A 5 -4.75 6.32 3.65
C GLU A 5 -6.01 5.80 2.97
N LYS A 6 -6.21 4.48 3.07
CA LYS A 6 -7.36 3.80 2.52
C LYS A 6 -8.48 3.70 3.56
N ARG A 7 -9.70 3.49 3.04
CA ARG A 7 -10.93 3.38 3.83
C ARG A 7 -11.51 1.98 3.68
N GLY A 8 -12.47 1.64 4.54
CA GLY A 8 -13.15 0.35 4.50
C GLY A 8 -12.23 -0.80 4.90
N ALA A 9 -12.17 -1.86 4.08
CA ALA A 9 -11.39 -3.07 4.37
C ALA A 9 -9.87 -2.85 4.48
N LEU A 10 -9.35 -1.69 4.08
CA LEU A 10 -7.93 -1.33 4.16
C LEU A 10 -7.68 -0.11 5.08
N LYS A 11 -8.56 0.11 6.07
CA LYS A 11 -8.40 1.23 7.01
C LYS A 11 -7.07 1.08 7.77
N GLY A 12 -6.28 2.16 7.84
CA GLY A 12 -4.93 2.14 8.43
C GLY A 12 -3.80 1.91 7.42
N VAL A 13 -4.09 1.26 6.28
CA VAL A 13 -3.12 1.11 5.19
C VAL A 13 -3.00 2.40 4.40
N ARG A 14 -1.77 2.85 4.18
CA ARG A 14 -1.45 3.97 3.28
C ARG A 14 -0.81 3.42 2.02
N VAL A 15 -1.24 3.95 0.86
CA VAL A 15 -0.67 3.56 -0.44
C VAL A 15 0.04 4.75 -1.09
N HIS A 16 1.35 4.63 -1.24
CA HIS A 16 2.18 5.59 -1.98
C HIS A 16 2.38 5.11 -3.42
N LYS A 17 2.13 6.00 -4.39
CA LYS A 17 2.38 5.78 -5.82
C LYS A 17 3.65 6.49 -6.22
N PHE A 18 4.59 5.79 -6.85
CA PHE A 18 5.86 6.35 -7.32
C PHE A 18 6.31 5.67 -8.61
N HIS A 19 7.15 6.34 -9.38
CA HIS A 19 7.71 5.77 -10.61
C HIS A 19 9.11 5.23 -10.36
N ILE A 20 9.38 4.04 -10.87
CA ILE A 20 10.75 3.55 -11.11
C ILE A 20 10.93 3.56 -12.62
N GLU A 21 11.81 4.43 -13.11
CA GLU A 21 11.96 4.75 -14.53
C GLU A 21 10.61 5.13 -15.18
N LYS A 22 10.08 4.29 -16.07
CA LYS A 22 8.81 4.51 -16.80
C LYS A 22 7.63 3.74 -16.20
N GLN A 23 7.84 2.96 -15.14
CA GLN A 23 6.83 2.08 -14.57
C GLN A 23 6.28 2.63 -13.25
N LEU A 24 4.95 2.64 -13.12
CA LEU A 24 4.26 3.05 -11.89
C LEU A 24 4.21 1.89 -10.90
N PHE A 25 4.78 2.13 -9.71
CA PHE A 25 4.75 1.24 -8.56
C PHE A 25 3.86 1.79 -7.45
N LEU A 26 3.30 0.87 -6.68
CA LEU A 26 2.50 1.12 -5.50
C LEU A 26 3.20 0.48 -4.31
N LEU A 27 3.36 1.24 -3.22
CA LEU A 27 3.83 0.77 -1.93
C LEU A 27 2.71 0.90 -0.90
N ALA A 28 2.33 -0.19 -0.26
CA ALA A 28 1.41 -0.25 0.87
C ALA A 28 2.22 -0.37 2.15
N TYR A 29 1.88 0.46 3.11
CA TYR A 29 2.51 0.47 4.41
C TYR A 29 1.53 0.93 5.48
N GLU A 30 1.80 0.54 6.72
CA GLU A 30 1.10 0.97 7.92
C GLU A 30 2.07 1.68 8.86
N TRP A 31 1.54 2.60 9.66
CA TRP A 31 2.27 3.16 10.80
C TRP A 31 1.75 2.49 12.06
N GLU A 32 2.65 1.87 12.81
CA GLU A 32 2.39 1.30 14.12
C GLU A 32 3.36 1.95 15.10
N GLU A 33 2.85 2.85 15.94
CA GLU A 33 3.67 3.72 16.80
C GLU A 33 4.71 4.50 15.97
N ASP A 34 6.00 4.18 16.16
CA ASP A 34 7.12 4.79 15.43
C ASP A 34 7.71 3.86 14.35
N ILE A 35 7.02 2.76 14.04
CA ILE A 35 7.45 1.76 13.07
C ILE A 35 6.66 1.89 11.78
N LEU A 36 7.38 2.02 10.66
CA LEU A 36 6.80 1.91 9.33
C LEU A 36 6.83 0.44 8.87
N LYS A 37 5.68 -0.22 8.90
CA LYS A 37 5.54 -1.60 8.46
C LYS A 37 5.25 -1.64 6.96
N LEU A 38 6.20 -2.19 6.19
CA LEU A 38 6.04 -2.39 4.75
C LEU A 38 5.18 -3.65 4.51
N ILE A 39 4.11 -3.51 3.75
CA ILE A 39 3.15 -4.59 3.50
C ILE A 39 3.37 -5.18 2.11
N MET A 40 3.39 -4.33 1.09
CA MET A 40 3.48 -4.78 -0.30
C MET A 40 4.06 -3.70 -1.20
N VAL A 41 4.88 -4.11 -2.16
CA VAL A 41 5.32 -3.27 -3.28
C VAL A 41 5.05 -4.00 -4.59
N GLY A 42 4.49 -3.31 -5.58
CA GLY A 42 4.20 -3.91 -6.87
C GLY A 42 3.63 -2.94 -7.90
N SER A 43 3.49 -3.42 -9.14
CA SER A 43 2.80 -2.70 -10.21
C SER A 43 1.29 -2.61 -9.94
N HIS A 44 0.59 -1.74 -10.68
CA HIS A 44 -0.84 -1.48 -10.47
C HIS A 44 -1.76 -2.69 -10.71
N GLU A 45 -1.38 -3.63 -11.59
CA GLU A 45 -2.25 -4.75 -11.95
C GLU A 45 -2.46 -5.69 -10.75
N ASN A 46 -3.73 -6.00 -10.42
CA ASN A 46 -4.13 -6.88 -9.32
C ASN A 46 -3.70 -6.47 -7.91
N TYR A 47 -3.00 -5.33 -7.76
CA TYR A 47 -2.43 -4.84 -6.50
C TYR A 47 -3.44 -4.76 -5.37
N TYR A 48 -4.54 -4.01 -5.56
CA TYR A 48 -5.53 -3.80 -4.52
C TYR A 48 -6.26 -5.09 -4.14
N ARG A 49 -6.44 -6.03 -5.08
CA ARG A 49 -7.07 -7.31 -4.79
C ARG A 49 -6.19 -8.15 -3.87
N ASN A 50 -4.89 -8.23 -4.18
CA ASN A 50 -3.93 -8.97 -3.37
C ASN A 50 -3.73 -8.30 -2.00
N LEU A 51 -3.67 -6.97 -1.97
CA LEU A 51 -3.56 -6.19 -0.73
C LEU A 51 -4.76 -6.41 0.20
N THR A 52 -6.00 -6.35 -0.33
CA THR A 52 -7.21 -6.62 0.47
C THR A 52 -7.25 -8.06 0.99
N ARG A 53 -6.75 -9.03 0.21
CA ARG A 53 -6.67 -10.42 0.68
C ARG A 53 -5.68 -10.57 1.83
N TYR A 54 -4.48 -10.00 1.71
CA TYR A 54 -3.47 -10.04 2.77
C TYR A 54 -3.94 -9.37 4.07
N HIS A 55 -4.61 -8.23 3.97
CA HIS A 55 -5.05 -7.48 5.15
C HIS A 55 -6.24 -8.13 5.90
N ASN A 56 -7.01 -8.99 5.22
CA ASN A 56 -8.15 -9.69 5.83
C ASN A 56 -7.81 -11.12 6.30
N GLU A 57 -6.59 -11.59 6.06
CA GLU A 57 -6.04 -12.86 6.59
C GLU A 57 -5.39 -12.62 7.96
#